data_AF-A0A257JBB0-F1
#
_entry.id   AF-A0A257JBB0-F1
#
_cell.length_a   1.000
_cell.length_b   1.000
_cell.length_c   1.000
_cell.angle_alpha   90.00
_cell.angle_beta   90.00
_cell.angle_gamma   90.00
#
_symmetry.space_group_name_H-M   'P 1'
#
loop_
_entity.id
_entity.type
_entity.pdbx_description
1 polymer ?
#
loop_
_entity_poly.entity_id
_entity_poly.type
_entity_poly.pdbx_seq_one_letter_code
_entity_poly.pdbx_strand_id
1 'polypeptide(L)'
;MTSTSLDKDALRAKYLAERDKRLRADGNDQYIRLQGAFAHYLDDPYTPRTERAPKTDHVTFAFIGGGFGGLCTAARLVEAGVRDVRIIEKGGDFGGTWYWNRYPGAQC
;
A
#
# COMPACT_ATOMS: atom_id res chain seq x y z
N MET A 1 -33.45 14.02 -31.18
CA MET A 1 -32.79 13.93 -29.86
C MET A 1 -31.70 14.99 -29.82
N THR A 2 -31.96 16.12 -29.17
CA THR A 2 -30.97 17.19 -28.99
C THR A 2 -29.88 16.71 -28.05
N SER A 3 -28.68 16.50 -28.60
CA SER A 3 -27.46 16.29 -27.82
C SER A 3 -27.14 17.59 -27.09
N THR A 4 -27.37 17.63 -25.77
CA THR A 4 -26.96 18.76 -24.94
C THR A 4 -25.44 18.73 -24.85
N SER A 5 -24.76 19.67 -25.51
CA SER A 5 -23.31 19.80 -25.40
C SER A 5 -22.92 20.19 -23.98
N LEU A 6 -22.04 19.41 -23.34
CA LEU A 6 -21.53 19.69 -21.99
C LEU A 6 -20.72 20.99 -21.96
N ASP A 7 -21.11 21.92 -21.08
CA ASP A 7 -20.31 23.11 -20.75
C ASP A 7 -19.12 22.71 -19.88
N LYS A 8 -17.95 22.62 -20.51
CA LYS A 8 -16.70 22.21 -19.85
C LYS A 8 -16.14 23.28 -18.93
N ASP A 9 -16.43 24.56 -19.17
CA ASP A 9 -15.83 25.65 -18.42
C ASP A 9 -16.56 25.87 -17.10
N ALA A 10 -17.90 25.79 -17.13
CA ALA A 10 -18.69 25.74 -15.90
C ALA A 10 -18.31 24.53 -15.02
N LEU A 11 -18.08 23.36 -15.63
CA LEU A 11 -17.65 22.16 -14.90
C LEU A 11 -16.27 22.35 -14.24
N ARG A 12 -15.29 22.92 -14.95
CA ARG A 12 -13.97 23.23 -14.41
C ARG A 12 -14.05 24.24 -13.27
N ALA A 13 -14.85 25.29 -13.42
CA ALA A 13 -15.06 26.29 -12.37
C ALA A 13 -15.62 25.64 -11.10
N LYS A 14 -16.58 24.71 -11.24
CA LYS A 14 -17.12 23.94 -10.12
C LYS A 14 -16.05 23.06 -9.46
N TYR A 15 -15.21 22.38 -10.23
CA TYR A 15 -14.10 21.58 -9.67
C TYR A 15 -13.10 22.42 -8.88
N LEU A 16 -12.73 23.60 -9.39
CA LEU A 16 -11.84 24.52 -8.68
C LEU A 16 -12.46 24.99 -7.36
N ALA A 17 -13.73 25.41 -7.39
CA ALA A 17 -14.44 25.84 -6.20
C ALA A 17 -14.54 24.72 -5.13
N GLU A 18 -14.73 23.45 -5.52
CA GLU A 18 -14.76 22.33 -4.56
C GLU A 18 -13.37 21.91 -4.05
N ARG A 19 -12.33 22.02 -4.88
CA ARG A 19 -10.92 21.84 -4.48
C ARG A 19 -10.53 22.88 -3.43
N ASP A 20 -10.83 24.15 -3.69
CA ASP A 20 -10.36 25.28 -2.88
C ASP A 20 -10.94 25.25 -1.46
N LYS A 21 -12.12 24.68 -1.26
CA LYS A 21 -12.69 24.41 0.09
C LYS A 21 -11.83 23.51 0.97
N ARG A 22 -10.98 22.67 0.37
CA ARG A 22 -10.20 21.62 1.05
C ARG A 22 -8.70 21.88 1.00
N LEU A 23 -8.27 22.94 0.31
CA LEU A 23 -6.86 23.34 0.32
C LEU A 23 -6.49 23.80 1.72
N ARG A 24 -5.40 23.23 2.22
CA ARG A 24 -4.89 23.47 3.57
C ARG A 24 -3.45 23.95 3.50
N ALA A 25 -3.15 25.02 4.23
CA ALA A 25 -1.82 25.63 4.24
C ALA A 25 -0.76 24.71 4.89
N ASP A 26 -1.19 23.86 5.82
CA ASP A 26 -0.34 22.87 6.51
C ASP A 26 -0.17 21.56 5.72
N GLY A 27 -0.78 21.41 4.53
CA GLY A 27 -0.47 20.33 3.60
C GLY A 27 -0.50 18.93 4.24
N ASN A 28 0.59 18.18 4.13
CA ASN A 28 0.69 16.83 4.72
C ASN A 28 0.91 16.84 6.24
N ASP A 29 1.30 17.97 6.82
CA ASP A 29 1.52 18.10 8.27
C ASP A 29 0.19 18.07 9.05
N GLN A 30 -0.95 18.12 8.34
CA GLN A 30 -2.26 17.89 8.92
C GLN A 30 -2.45 16.46 9.46
N TYR A 31 -1.63 15.50 9.03
CA TYR A 31 -1.72 14.10 9.44
C TYR A 31 -0.77 13.79 10.59
N ILE A 32 -1.26 13.03 11.58
CA ILE A 32 -0.45 12.53 12.67
C ILE A 32 0.16 11.18 12.31
N ARG A 33 1.40 10.93 12.76
CA ARG A 33 2.00 9.61 12.65
C ARG A 33 1.34 8.65 13.65
N LEU A 34 1.17 7.40 13.25
CA LEU A 34 0.70 6.32 14.12
C LEU A 34 1.83 5.91 15.08
N GLN A 35 2.02 6.70 16.13
CA GLN A 35 3.04 6.53 17.17
C GLN A 35 2.43 6.70 18.56
N GLY A 36 3.17 6.32 19.60
CA GLY A 36 2.72 6.41 20.99
C GLY A 36 1.41 5.64 21.19
N ALA A 37 0.37 6.33 21.67
CA ALA A 37 -0.96 5.75 21.89
C ALA A 37 -1.57 5.12 20.61
N PHE A 38 -1.18 5.60 19.42
CA PHE A 38 -1.71 5.12 18.14
C PHE A 38 -0.86 4.01 17.50
N ALA A 39 0.25 3.61 18.12
CA ALA A 39 1.18 2.64 17.51
C ALA A 39 0.52 1.28 17.23
N HIS A 40 -0.43 0.86 18.07
CA HIS A 40 -1.13 -0.43 17.95
C HIS A 40 -1.96 -0.55 16.66
N TYR A 41 -2.33 0.56 16.00
CA TYR A 41 -2.98 0.51 14.69
C TYR A 41 -2.06 -0.01 13.57
N LEU A 42 -0.75 -0.11 13.83
CA LEU A 42 0.22 -0.72 12.92
C LEU A 42 0.46 -2.20 13.20
N ASP A 43 -0.16 -2.77 14.23
CA ASP A 43 -0.03 -4.19 14.55
C ASP A 43 -0.78 -5.03 13.53
N ASP A 44 -0.35 -6.29 13.39
CA ASP A 44 -1.02 -7.27 12.54
C ASP A 44 -2.26 -7.83 13.26
N PRO A 45 -3.49 -7.53 12.78
CA PRO A 45 -4.69 -8.03 13.42
C PRO A 45 -5.02 -9.48 13.02
N TYR A 46 -4.35 -10.04 12.00
CA TYR A 46 -4.69 -11.32 11.41
C TYR A 46 -3.76 -12.44 11.84
N THR A 47 -2.50 -12.13 12.11
CA THR A 47 -1.50 -13.14 12.48
C THR A 47 -0.73 -12.71 13.73
N PRO A 48 -0.86 -13.47 14.83
CA PRO A 48 -0.05 -13.23 16.02
C PRO A 48 1.44 -13.31 15.72
N ARG A 49 2.21 -12.36 16.27
CA ARG A 49 3.68 -12.38 16.13
C ARG A 49 4.25 -13.63 16.79
N THR A 50 4.86 -14.47 15.98
CA THR A 50 5.67 -15.60 16.46
C THR A 50 7.14 -15.21 16.41
N GLU A 51 7.84 -15.33 17.54
CA GLU A 51 9.28 -15.09 17.62
C GLU A 51 10.02 -16.09 16.74
N ARG A 52 11.00 -15.62 15.95
CA ARG A 52 11.82 -16.45 15.07
C ARG A 52 13.25 -15.98 15.16
N ALA A 53 14.21 -16.91 15.06
CA ALA A 53 15.61 -16.55 15.03
C ALA A 53 15.90 -15.63 13.84
N PRO A 54 16.69 -14.55 14.03
CA PRO A 54 17.07 -13.67 12.94
C PRO A 54 17.88 -14.44 11.88
N LYS A 55 17.74 -14.03 10.63
CA LYS A 55 18.53 -14.54 9.51
C LYS A 55 19.71 -13.61 9.26
N THR A 56 20.93 -14.14 9.34
CA THR A 56 22.20 -13.39 9.17
C THR A 56 23.06 -13.95 8.04
N ASP A 57 22.44 -14.66 7.11
CA ASP A 57 23.05 -15.26 5.93
C ASP A 57 23.01 -14.32 4.72
N HIS A 58 23.82 -14.65 3.70
CA HIS A 58 23.87 -13.93 2.44
C HIS A 58 22.87 -14.52 1.45
N VAL A 59 22.20 -13.64 0.70
CA VAL A 59 21.34 -14.01 -0.43
C VAL A 59 21.65 -13.10 -1.62
N THR A 60 21.45 -13.59 -2.84
CA THR A 60 21.71 -12.84 -4.07
C THR A 60 20.77 -11.65 -4.21
N PHE A 61 19.48 -11.81 -3.88
CA PHE A 61 18.51 -10.72 -3.82
C PHE A 61 17.71 -10.76 -2.52
N ALA A 62 17.63 -9.62 -1.83
CA ALA A 62 16.73 -9.40 -0.71
C ALA A 62 15.91 -8.12 -0.94
N PHE A 63 14.61 -8.17 -0.68
CA PHE A 63 13.75 -7.00 -0.78
C PHE A 63 12.59 -7.03 0.21
N ILE A 64 12.01 -5.85 0.44
CA ILE A 64 10.95 -5.63 1.41
C ILE A 64 9.60 -5.55 0.66
N GLY A 65 8.62 -6.32 1.13
CA GLY A 65 7.26 -6.35 0.63
C GLY A 65 6.88 -7.68 -0.02
N GLY A 66 5.98 -8.41 0.63
CA GLY A 66 5.37 -9.67 0.17
C GLY A 66 4.04 -9.49 -0.57
N GLY A 67 3.78 -8.30 -1.12
CA GLY A 67 2.65 -8.05 -2.01
C GLY A 67 2.89 -8.56 -3.44
N PHE A 68 1.91 -8.33 -4.33
CA PHE A 68 2.04 -8.73 -5.74
C PHE A 68 3.29 -8.18 -6.43
N GLY A 69 3.72 -6.96 -6.11
CA GLY A 69 4.97 -6.41 -6.62
C GLY A 69 6.17 -7.31 -6.30
N GLY A 70 6.37 -7.65 -5.02
CA GLY A 70 7.48 -8.51 -4.58
C GLY A 70 7.35 -9.95 -5.07
N LEU A 71 6.13 -10.51 -5.11
CA LEU A 71 5.88 -11.84 -5.65
C LEU A 71 6.19 -11.93 -7.16
N CYS A 72 5.74 -10.93 -7.94
CA CYS A 72 6.06 -10.85 -9.36
C CYS A 72 7.57 -10.68 -9.58
N THR A 73 8.24 -9.83 -8.80
CA THR A 73 9.70 -9.68 -8.88
C THR A 73 10.41 -11.01 -8.58
N ALA A 74 10.04 -11.72 -7.51
CA ALA A 74 10.61 -13.03 -7.19
C ALA A 74 10.37 -14.04 -8.33
N ALA A 75 9.15 -14.11 -8.86
CA ALA A 75 8.82 -15.01 -9.96
C ALA A 75 9.69 -14.74 -11.20
N ARG A 76 9.86 -13.47 -11.58
CA ARG A 76 10.72 -13.08 -12.71
C ARG A 76 12.20 -13.39 -12.46
N LEU A 77 12.69 -13.21 -11.23
CA LEU A 77 14.07 -13.58 -10.86
C LEU A 77 14.29 -15.09 -10.99
N VAL A 78 13.35 -15.89 -10.48
CA VAL A 78 13.42 -17.35 -10.56
C VAL A 78 13.38 -17.84 -12.01
N GLU A 79 12.51 -17.26 -12.85
CA GLU A 79 12.46 -17.54 -14.30
C GLU A 79 13.76 -17.17 -15.02
N ALA A 80 14.45 -16.11 -14.58
CA ALA A 80 15.76 -15.72 -15.08
C ALA A 80 16.92 -16.58 -14.53
N GLY A 81 16.62 -17.63 -13.75
CA GLY A 81 17.61 -18.56 -13.18
C GLY A 81 18.17 -18.14 -11.83
N VAL A 82 17.70 -17.03 -11.24
CA VAL A 82 18.13 -16.56 -9.91
C VAL A 82 17.20 -17.12 -8.85
N ARG A 83 17.66 -18.14 -8.12
CA ARG A 83 16.83 -18.86 -7.13
C ARG A 83 17.12 -18.49 -5.68
N ASP A 84 18.22 -17.79 -5.44
CA ASP A 84 18.65 -17.35 -4.12
C ASP A 84 18.06 -15.95 -3.81
N VAL A 85 16.77 -15.95 -3.45
CA VAL A 85 15.95 -14.74 -3.27
C VAL A 85 15.27 -14.77 -1.91
N ARG A 86 15.24 -13.63 -1.22
CA ARG A 86 14.52 -13.44 0.05
C ARG A 86 13.53 -12.28 -0.03
N ILE A 87 12.29 -12.58 0.30
CA ILE A 87 11.23 -11.59 0.52
C ILE A 87 11.08 -11.38 2.03
N ILE A 88 11.11 -10.12 2.46
CA ILE A 88 10.89 -9.73 3.85
C ILE A 88 9.56 -8.99 3.92
N GLU A 89 8.60 -9.54 4.65
CA GLU A 89 7.27 -8.96 4.84
C GLU A 89 7.01 -8.70 6.33
N LYS A 90 6.38 -7.57 6.64
CA LYS A 90 5.99 -7.23 8.00
C LYS A 90 4.75 -8.03 8.44
N GLY A 91 3.81 -8.21 7.53
CA GLY A 91 2.60 -9.01 7.74
C GLY A 91 2.92 -10.48 7.94
N GLY A 92 2.00 -11.19 8.58
CA GLY A 92 2.16 -12.61 8.87
C GLY A 92 2.19 -13.51 7.64
N ASP A 93 1.74 -13.04 6.47
CA ASP A 93 1.69 -13.79 5.21
C ASP A 93 1.78 -12.86 3.99
N PHE A 94 1.83 -13.44 2.79
CA PHE A 94 1.85 -12.72 1.52
C PHE A 94 0.51 -12.05 1.18
N GLY A 95 0.58 -11.06 0.28
CA GLY A 95 -0.58 -10.38 -0.29
C GLY A 95 -0.46 -8.86 -0.27
N GLY A 96 0.38 -8.30 0.61
CA GLY A 96 0.59 -6.86 0.73
C GLY A 96 -0.74 -6.15 1.01
N THR A 97 -1.18 -5.24 0.13
CA THR A 97 -2.49 -4.59 0.25
C THR A 97 -3.63 -5.58 0.52
N TRP A 98 -3.65 -6.73 -0.15
CA TRP A 98 -4.69 -7.74 0.02
C TRP A 98 -4.56 -8.56 1.32
N TYR A 99 -3.36 -8.60 1.89
CA TYR A 99 -3.16 -9.16 3.22
C TYR A 99 -3.74 -8.23 4.29
N TRP A 100 -3.43 -6.93 4.20
CA TRP A 100 -3.77 -5.93 5.22
C TRP A 100 -5.23 -5.46 5.15
N ASN A 101 -5.83 -5.40 3.97
CA ASN A 101 -7.16 -4.79 3.77
C ASN A 101 -8.23 -5.87 3.59
N ARG A 102 -8.82 -6.32 4.69
CA ARG A 102 -9.91 -7.31 4.70
C ARG A 102 -11.19 -6.78 5.35
N TYR A 103 -11.45 -5.48 5.18
CA TYR A 103 -12.70 -4.89 5.67
C TYR A 103 -13.90 -5.38 4.84
N PRO A 104 -15.12 -5.40 5.41
CA PRO A 104 -16.31 -5.84 4.69
C PRO A 104 -16.51 -5.06 3.39
N GLY A 105 -16.63 -5.77 2.26
CA GLY A 105 -16.80 -5.17 0.94
C GLY A 105 -15.50 -4.78 0.22
N ALA A 106 -14.33 -5.22 0.70
CA ALA A 106 -13.08 -5.08 -0.06
C ALA A 106 -13.16 -5.74 -1.44
N GLN A 107 -12.75 -5.02 -2.49
CA GLN A 107 -12.83 -5.42 -3.91
C GLN A 107 -11.65 -4.82 -4.70
N CYS A 108 -11.36 -5.38 -5.88
CA CYS A 108 -10.34 -4.91 -6.82
C CYS A 108 -10.87 -4.01 -7.93
#